data_AF-A0AA41Y7N7-F1
#
_entry.id   AF-A0AA41Y7N7-F1
#
_cell.length_a   1.000
_cell.length_b   1.000
_cell.length_c   1.000
_cell.angle_alpha   90.00
_cell.angle_beta   90.00
_cell.angle_gamma   90.00
#
_symmetry.space_group_name_H-M   'P 1'
#
loop_
_entity.id
_entity.type
_entity.pdbx_description
1 polymer ?
#
loop_
_entity_poly.entity_id
_entity_poly.type
_entity_poly.pdbx_seq_one_letter_code
_entity_poly.pdbx_strand_id
1 'polypeptide(L)'
;MEQKKNVRRPIGLPDVKSQDQIRNIYQKAVDEINNIEVELRLLVTNDQVTALYSDLLFELLRSKEPESWLISKYVEAKNINIPHLRTDKLKELGLFDLPDYSEILDSHSSLYRLLEKAAELRFIYPLRKLIVQEDDGDFFTLTDDFERELIEATTRFTQNEIQNKILEALETFAKSLNEMDTLGIFNIKKNGINMISTELGLLFNTNRKEDINLVSVNPRAFQNRLLRRFHEGPMYEISKPGSFWD
;
A
#
# COMPACT_ATOMS: atom_id res chain seq x y z
N MET A 1 -4.19 30.23 -25.65
CA MET A 1 -2.96 29.41 -25.58
C MET A 1 -3.22 28.27 -24.62
N GLU A 2 -3.46 27.06 -25.15
CA GLU A 2 -3.53 25.86 -24.30
C GLU A 2 -2.16 25.64 -23.67
N GLN A 3 -2.12 25.61 -22.33
CA GLN A 3 -0.92 25.15 -21.64
C GLN A 3 -0.75 23.67 -22.01
N LYS A 4 0.27 23.34 -22.82
CA LYS A 4 0.67 21.95 -23.05
C LYS A 4 0.82 21.30 -21.67
N LYS A 5 -0.06 20.35 -21.37
CA LYS A 5 -0.03 19.57 -20.13
C LYS A 5 1.31 18.85 -20.12
N ASN A 6 2.22 19.30 -19.25
CA ASN A 6 3.55 18.72 -19.14
C ASN A 6 3.41 17.24 -18.75
N VAL A 7 3.83 16.35 -19.64
CA VAL A 7 3.77 14.90 -19.40
C VAL A 7 4.97 14.54 -18.52
N ARG A 8 4.69 14.07 -17.32
CA ARG A 8 5.73 13.61 -16.38
C ARG A 8 6.30 12.28 -16.88
N ARG A 9 7.62 12.14 -16.83
CA ARG A 9 8.35 10.94 -17.27
C ARG A 9 9.02 10.26 -16.08
N PRO A 10 9.01 8.91 -16.01
CA PRO A 10 9.71 8.19 -14.94
C PRO A 10 11.23 8.38 -15.08
N ILE A 11 11.91 8.58 -13.95
CA ILE A 11 13.34 8.80 -13.86
C ILE A 11 13.97 7.52 -13.32
N GLY A 12 14.77 6.86 -14.14
CA GLY A 12 15.48 5.65 -13.75
C GLY A 12 14.53 4.50 -13.44
N LEU A 13 15.01 3.54 -12.65
CA LEU A 13 14.23 2.37 -12.26
C LEU A 13 13.44 2.63 -10.96
N PRO A 14 12.24 2.05 -10.81
CA PRO A 14 11.47 2.13 -9.57
C PRO A 14 12.23 1.62 -8.35
N ASP A 15 11.86 2.08 -7.15
CA ASP A 15 12.37 1.51 -5.91
C ASP A 15 11.71 0.15 -5.63
N VAL A 16 12.25 -0.89 -6.30
CA VAL A 16 11.75 -2.27 -6.21
C VAL A 16 11.73 -2.78 -4.77
N LYS A 17 12.68 -2.35 -3.92
CA LYS A 17 12.70 -2.79 -2.52
C LYS A 17 11.50 -2.25 -1.75
N SER A 18 11.23 -0.96 -1.88
CA SER A 18 10.07 -0.35 -1.24
C SER A 18 8.77 -0.91 -1.84
N GLN A 19 8.75 -1.13 -3.16
CA GLN A 19 7.63 -1.76 -3.86
C GLN A 19 7.28 -3.14 -3.29
N ASP A 20 8.27 -4.03 -3.21
CA ASP A 20 8.10 -5.39 -2.69
C ASP A 20 7.68 -5.37 -1.22
N GLN A 21 8.25 -4.46 -0.42
CA GLN A 21 7.88 -4.31 0.99
C GLN A 21 6.43 -3.90 1.17
N ILE A 22 5.97 -2.87 0.44
CA ILE A 22 4.58 -2.40 0.51
C ILE A 22 3.63 -3.49 0.01
N ARG A 23 3.93 -4.13 -1.13
CA ARG A 23 3.12 -5.21 -1.68
C ARG A 23 2.94 -6.35 -0.68
N ASN A 24 4.02 -6.79 -0.05
CA ASN A 24 3.97 -7.86 0.96
C ASN A 24 3.16 -7.46 2.20
N ILE A 25 3.19 -6.19 2.61
CA ILE A 25 2.36 -5.70 3.72
C ILE A 25 0.89 -5.76 3.35
N TYR A 26 0.51 -5.27 2.17
CA TYR A 26 -0.88 -5.27 1.73
C TYR A 26 -1.40 -6.68 1.42
N GLN A 27 -0.56 -7.57 0.90
CA GLN A 27 -0.95 -8.97 0.74
C GLN A 27 -1.35 -9.59 2.07
N LYS A 28 -0.53 -9.39 3.12
CA LYS A 28 -0.87 -9.86 4.46
C LYS A 28 -2.11 -9.18 5.02
N ALA A 29 -2.29 -7.89 4.76
CA ALA A 29 -3.48 -7.17 5.21
C ALA A 29 -4.75 -7.74 4.55
N VAL A 30 -4.70 -8.07 3.27
CA VAL A 30 -5.77 -8.76 2.54
C VAL A 30 -6.05 -10.13 3.17
N ASP A 31 -5.01 -10.91 3.46
CA ASP A 31 -5.17 -12.23 4.08
C ASP A 31 -5.87 -12.13 5.45
N GLU A 32 -5.50 -11.15 6.28
CA GLU A 32 -6.14 -10.90 7.59
C GLU A 32 -7.60 -10.44 7.44
N ILE A 33 -7.91 -9.59 6.45
CA ILE A 33 -9.29 -9.13 6.21
C ILE A 33 -10.16 -10.31 5.77
N ASN A 34 -9.67 -11.13 4.84
CA ASN A 34 -10.38 -12.33 4.40
C ASN A 34 -10.59 -13.31 5.57
N ASN A 35 -9.63 -13.43 6.48
CA ASN A 35 -9.80 -14.25 7.70
C ASN A 35 -10.90 -13.69 8.61
N ILE A 36 -10.87 -12.39 8.89
CA ILE A 36 -11.92 -11.71 9.67
C ILE A 36 -13.28 -11.92 9.03
N GLU A 37 -13.36 -11.82 7.70
CA GLU A 37 -14.60 -12.00 6.96
C GLU A 37 -15.17 -13.41 7.14
N VAL A 38 -14.35 -14.45 6.96
CA VAL A 38 -14.77 -15.85 7.13
C VAL A 38 -15.25 -16.11 8.56
N GLU A 39 -14.46 -15.71 9.56
CA GLU A 39 -14.79 -15.93 10.97
C GLU A 39 -16.03 -15.15 11.41
N LEU A 40 -16.17 -13.91 10.95
CA LEU A 40 -17.37 -13.12 11.23
C LEU A 40 -18.62 -13.76 10.57
N ARG A 41 -18.50 -14.46 9.43
CA ARG A 41 -19.63 -15.12 8.76
C ARG A 41 -20.10 -16.32 9.58
N LEU A 42 -19.15 -17.04 10.17
CA LEU A 42 -19.41 -18.15 11.11
C LEU A 42 -20.05 -17.65 12.41
N LEU A 43 -19.64 -16.48 12.90
CA LEU A 43 -20.16 -15.93 14.16
C LEU A 43 -21.60 -15.40 14.05
N VAL A 44 -21.93 -14.69 12.96
CA VAL A 44 -23.17 -13.88 12.85
C VAL A 44 -24.31 -14.63 12.13
N THR A 45 -24.08 -15.86 11.66
CA THR A 45 -24.96 -16.55 10.69
C THR A 45 -26.45 -16.50 11.03
N ASN A 46 -27.20 -15.80 10.16
CA ASN A 46 -28.64 -15.84 9.94
C ASN A 46 -28.86 -15.49 8.45
N ASP A 47 -29.72 -16.21 7.74
CA ASP A 47 -29.85 -16.21 6.26
C ASP A 47 -30.24 -14.84 5.62
N GLN A 48 -30.37 -13.78 6.41
CA GLN A 48 -30.81 -12.45 6.01
C GLN A 48 -29.67 -11.41 5.88
N VAL A 49 -28.43 -11.74 6.23
CA VAL A 49 -27.32 -10.77 6.40
C VAL A 49 -26.39 -10.64 5.18
N THR A 50 -26.56 -11.47 4.15
CA THR A 50 -25.60 -11.60 3.03
C THR A 50 -25.38 -10.32 2.22
N ALA A 51 -26.36 -9.42 2.12
CA ALA A 51 -26.25 -8.18 1.33
C ALA A 51 -25.63 -6.99 2.08
N LEU A 52 -25.46 -7.08 3.41
CA LEU A 52 -24.92 -6.00 4.27
C LEU A 52 -23.52 -6.33 4.81
N TYR A 53 -22.92 -7.41 4.30
CA TYR A 53 -21.78 -8.04 4.93
C TYR A 53 -20.50 -7.19 4.82
N SER A 54 -20.26 -6.58 3.66
CA SER A 54 -19.10 -5.72 3.43
C SER A 54 -19.13 -4.48 4.32
N ASP A 55 -20.29 -3.84 4.50
CA ASP A 55 -20.41 -2.69 5.40
C ASP A 55 -20.25 -3.07 6.88
N LEU A 56 -20.80 -4.20 7.32
CA LEU A 56 -20.57 -4.74 8.67
C LEU A 56 -19.09 -5.04 8.92
N LEU A 57 -18.40 -5.62 7.93
CA LEU A 57 -16.97 -5.84 7.99
C LEU A 57 -16.24 -4.49 8.16
N PHE A 58 -16.53 -3.47 7.35
CA PHE A 58 -15.88 -2.16 7.53
C PHE A 58 -16.23 -1.47 8.84
N GLU A 59 -17.42 -1.66 9.39
CA GLU A 59 -17.75 -1.18 10.73
C GLU A 59 -16.85 -1.82 11.78
N LEU A 60 -16.65 -3.14 11.72
CA LEU A 60 -15.73 -3.87 12.60
C LEU A 60 -14.30 -3.38 12.41
N LEU A 61 -13.82 -3.31 11.16
CA LEU A 61 -12.46 -2.90 10.88
C LEU A 61 -12.21 -1.47 11.39
N ARG A 62 -13.19 -0.56 11.28
CA ARG A 62 -13.13 0.82 11.81
C ARG A 62 -13.26 0.90 13.33
N SER A 63 -13.73 -0.15 14.00
CA SER A 63 -14.05 -0.11 15.42
C SER A 63 -12.79 0.02 16.28
N LYS A 64 -12.85 0.95 17.24
CA LYS A 64 -11.82 1.08 18.29
C LYS A 64 -11.98 0.05 19.41
N GLU A 65 -13.18 -0.52 19.53
CA GLU A 65 -13.54 -1.53 20.51
C GLU A 65 -14.15 -2.73 19.77
N PRO A 66 -13.31 -3.49 19.01
CA PRO A 66 -13.80 -4.58 18.15
C PRO A 66 -14.50 -5.67 18.96
N GLU A 67 -14.02 -5.97 20.17
CA GLU A 67 -14.66 -6.93 21.07
C GLU A 67 -16.10 -6.51 21.46
N SER A 68 -16.27 -5.28 21.96
CA SER A 68 -17.60 -4.76 22.31
C SER A 68 -18.53 -4.74 21.11
N TRP A 69 -18.00 -4.41 19.93
CA TRP A 69 -18.75 -4.41 18.68
C TRP A 69 -19.24 -5.81 18.30
N LEU A 70 -18.35 -6.83 18.33
CA LEU A 70 -18.68 -8.22 18.00
C LEU A 70 -19.78 -8.77 18.91
N ILE A 71 -19.65 -8.54 20.21
CA ILE A 71 -20.63 -8.98 21.21
C ILE A 71 -22.00 -8.35 20.93
N SER A 72 -22.03 -7.04 20.69
CA SER A 72 -23.26 -6.31 20.37
C SER A 72 -23.95 -6.88 19.13
N LYS A 73 -23.19 -7.12 18.06
CA LYS A 73 -23.72 -7.68 16.81
C LYS A 73 -24.17 -9.12 16.93
N TYR A 74 -23.49 -9.94 17.73
CA TYR A 74 -23.93 -11.30 18.01
C TYR A 74 -25.27 -11.33 18.78
N VAL A 75 -25.39 -10.50 19.82
CA VAL A 75 -26.62 -10.38 20.63
C VAL A 75 -27.79 -9.90 19.76
N GLU A 76 -27.55 -8.93 18.87
CA GLU A 76 -28.52 -8.44 17.88
C GLU A 76 -28.95 -9.57 16.92
N ALA A 77 -28.00 -10.26 16.29
CA ALA A 77 -28.28 -11.29 15.29
C ALA A 77 -29.02 -12.52 15.84
N LYS A 78 -28.76 -12.89 17.10
CA LYS A 78 -29.41 -14.02 17.78
C LYS A 78 -30.66 -13.62 18.57
N ASN A 79 -31.11 -12.36 18.50
CA ASN A 79 -32.27 -11.83 19.24
C ASN A 79 -32.20 -12.11 20.75
N ILE A 80 -31.00 -12.06 21.34
CA ILE A 80 -30.81 -12.30 22.77
C ILE A 80 -31.26 -11.05 23.53
N ASN A 81 -32.51 -11.03 23.98
CA ASN A 81 -33.06 -9.92 24.75
C ASN A 81 -33.53 -10.43 26.12
N ILE A 82 -32.89 -9.93 27.19
CA ILE A 82 -33.36 -10.12 28.57
C ILE A 82 -33.95 -8.79 29.05
N PRO A 83 -35.24 -8.73 29.37
CA PRO A 83 -35.87 -7.52 29.89
C PRO A 83 -35.07 -6.94 31.05
N HIS A 84 -34.77 -5.63 30.98
CA HIS A 84 -34.06 -4.86 32.01
C HIS A 84 -32.56 -5.14 32.20
N LEU A 85 -31.92 -5.95 31.34
CA LEU A 85 -30.45 -6.11 31.33
C LEU A 85 -29.82 -5.43 30.11
N ARG A 86 -28.71 -4.71 30.34
CA ARG A 86 -27.84 -4.20 29.27
C ARG A 86 -26.90 -5.30 28.78
N THR A 87 -26.48 -5.22 27.52
CA THR A 87 -25.53 -6.14 26.86
C THR A 87 -24.26 -6.38 27.69
N ASP A 88 -23.72 -5.33 28.32
CA ASP A 88 -22.52 -5.41 29.17
C ASP A 88 -22.74 -6.31 30.40
N LYS A 89 -23.94 -6.25 31.01
CA LYS A 89 -24.31 -7.14 32.12
C LYS A 89 -24.60 -8.57 31.66
N LEU A 90 -25.08 -8.75 30.43
CA LEU A 90 -25.25 -10.10 29.87
C LEU A 90 -23.90 -10.81 29.74
N LYS A 91 -22.84 -10.07 29.36
CA LYS A 91 -21.46 -10.54 29.30
C LYS A 91 -20.92 -10.90 30.69
N GLU A 92 -21.05 -10.00 31.66
CA GLU A 92 -20.53 -10.21 33.04
C GLU A 92 -21.19 -11.38 33.75
N LEU A 93 -22.47 -11.64 33.46
CA LEU A 93 -23.25 -12.67 34.13
C LEU A 93 -23.21 -14.04 33.43
N GLY A 94 -22.48 -14.17 32.30
CA GLY A 94 -22.36 -15.42 31.56
C GLY A 94 -23.71 -15.95 31.06
N LEU A 95 -24.62 -15.05 30.69
CA LEU A 95 -26.02 -15.42 30.36
C LEU A 95 -26.21 -15.90 28.92
N PHE A 96 -25.13 -15.98 28.14
CA PHE A 96 -25.09 -16.55 26.81
C PHE A 96 -23.71 -17.12 26.51
N ASP A 97 -23.66 -18.22 25.75
CA ASP A 97 -22.41 -18.80 25.25
C ASP A 97 -22.06 -18.13 23.92
N LEU A 98 -21.05 -17.26 23.96
CA LEU A 98 -20.48 -16.64 22.77
C LEU A 98 -19.49 -17.63 22.13
N PRO A 99 -19.59 -17.94 20.83
CA PRO A 99 -18.57 -18.72 20.13
C PRO A 99 -17.21 -18.04 20.25
N ASP A 100 -16.13 -18.79 20.07
CA ASP A 100 -14.79 -18.19 20.10
C ASP A 100 -14.65 -17.14 18.97
N TYR A 101 -14.12 -15.97 19.33
CA TYR A 101 -13.90 -14.83 18.44
C TYR A 101 -12.49 -14.27 18.62
N SER A 102 -11.59 -14.98 19.32
CA SER A 102 -10.21 -14.52 19.53
C SER A 102 -9.47 -14.33 18.22
N GLU A 103 -9.70 -15.21 17.24
CA GLU A 103 -9.07 -15.12 15.93
C GLU A 103 -9.46 -13.83 15.19
N ILE A 104 -10.72 -13.40 15.30
CA ILE A 104 -11.16 -12.12 14.73
C ILE A 104 -10.40 -10.94 15.35
N LEU A 105 -10.22 -10.95 16.68
CA LEU A 105 -9.51 -9.89 17.40
C LEU A 105 -8.01 -9.88 17.10
N ASP A 106 -7.40 -11.06 16.97
CA ASP A 106 -6.00 -11.21 16.63
C ASP A 106 -5.72 -10.74 15.20
N SER A 107 -6.56 -11.14 14.24
CA SER A 107 -6.47 -10.67 12.85
C SER A 107 -6.73 -9.16 12.74
N HIS A 108 -7.70 -8.61 13.49
CA HIS A 108 -7.95 -7.17 13.54
C HIS A 108 -6.73 -6.41 14.06
N SER A 109 -6.14 -6.87 15.15
CA SER A 109 -4.92 -6.29 15.71
C SER A 109 -3.71 -6.41 14.77
N SER A 110 -3.58 -7.55 14.08
CA SER A 110 -2.54 -7.80 13.07
C SER A 110 -2.67 -6.84 11.89
N LEU A 111 -3.88 -6.67 11.37
CA LEU A 111 -4.21 -5.75 10.28
C LEU A 111 -3.77 -4.31 10.62
N TYR A 112 -4.14 -3.80 11.80
CA TYR A 112 -3.75 -2.44 12.20
C TYR A 112 -2.23 -2.25 12.21
N ARG A 113 -1.48 -3.22 12.74
CA ARG A 113 0.00 -3.18 12.72
C ARG A 113 0.58 -3.22 11.32
N LEU A 114 -0.05 -3.93 10.38
CA LEU A 114 0.35 -3.96 8.97
C LEU A 114 0.12 -2.59 8.31
N LEU A 115 -1.04 -1.97 8.54
CA LEU A 115 -1.36 -0.65 8.00
C LEU A 115 -0.46 0.45 8.57
N GLU A 116 -0.07 0.36 9.84
CA GLU A 116 0.93 1.25 10.44
C GLU A 116 2.29 1.13 9.74
N LYS A 117 2.77 -0.09 9.45
CA LYS A 117 4.01 -0.31 8.69
C LYS A 117 3.95 0.26 7.28
N ALA A 118 2.81 0.13 6.60
CA ALA A 118 2.61 0.75 5.29
C ALA A 118 2.68 2.28 5.36
N ALA A 119 2.05 2.87 6.39
CA ALA A 119 2.11 4.31 6.63
C ALA A 119 3.53 4.82 6.94
N GLU A 120 4.36 4.05 7.64
CA GLU A 120 5.79 4.36 7.85
C GLU A 120 6.57 4.42 6.52
N LEU A 121 6.20 3.59 5.55
CA LEU A 121 6.70 3.62 4.17
C LEU A 121 6.07 4.75 3.33
N ARG A 122 5.22 5.58 3.93
CA ARG A 122 4.48 6.69 3.29
C ARG A 122 3.54 6.24 2.18
N PHE A 123 2.98 5.05 2.32
CA PHE A 123 2.01 4.51 1.38
C PHE A 123 0.71 4.17 2.11
N ILE A 124 -0.38 4.83 1.72
CA ILE A 124 -1.72 4.62 2.27
C ILE A 124 -2.66 4.40 1.09
N TYR A 125 -3.35 3.26 1.07
CA TYR A 125 -4.30 2.88 0.05
C TYR A 125 -5.63 2.49 0.70
N PRO A 126 -6.78 3.00 0.20
CA PRO A 126 -8.09 2.68 0.76
C PRO A 126 -8.42 1.19 0.70
N LEU A 127 -8.77 0.59 1.84
CA LEU A 127 -9.12 -0.85 1.87
C LEU A 127 -10.38 -1.17 1.06
N ARG A 128 -11.33 -0.24 0.95
CA ARG A 128 -12.53 -0.41 0.11
C ARG A 128 -12.20 -0.65 -1.36
N LYS A 129 -11.08 -0.11 -1.85
CA LYS A 129 -10.63 -0.31 -3.24
C LYS A 129 -9.94 -1.65 -3.48
N LEU A 130 -9.77 -2.46 -2.43
CA LEU A 130 -9.26 -3.82 -2.53
C LEU A 130 -10.37 -4.86 -2.67
N ILE A 131 -11.65 -4.45 -2.59
CA ILE A 131 -12.78 -5.34 -2.82
C ILE A 131 -12.98 -5.53 -4.31
N VAL A 132 -13.04 -6.78 -4.72
CA VAL A 132 -13.50 -7.18 -6.05
C VAL A 132 -14.81 -7.93 -5.87
N GLN A 133 -15.81 -7.52 -6.65
CA GLN A 133 -17.10 -8.21 -6.72
C GLN A 133 -17.02 -9.23 -7.86
N GLU A 134 -17.14 -10.52 -7.54
CA GLU A 134 -17.30 -11.58 -8.53
C GLU A 134 -18.61 -12.35 -8.33
N ASP A 135 -18.96 -13.22 -9.29
CA ASP A 135 -20.21 -14.00 -9.27
C ASP A 135 -20.35 -14.89 -8.02
N ASP A 136 -19.22 -15.27 -7.39
CA ASP A 136 -19.15 -16.10 -6.17
C ASP A 136 -19.10 -15.28 -4.86
N GLY A 137 -19.11 -13.94 -4.95
CA GLY A 137 -19.15 -13.03 -3.80
C GLY A 137 -18.13 -11.89 -3.86
N ASP A 138 -18.15 -11.03 -2.83
CA ASP A 138 -17.12 -10.02 -2.59
C ASP A 138 -15.90 -10.68 -1.93
N PHE A 139 -14.69 -10.42 -2.41
CA PHE A 139 -13.44 -10.81 -1.74
C PHE A 139 -12.38 -9.71 -1.84
N PHE A 140 -11.43 -9.73 -0.91
CA PHE A 140 -10.33 -8.77 -0.91
C PHE A 140 -9.14 -9.32 -1.69
N THR A 141 -8.59 -8.51 -2.59
CA THR A 141 -7.38 -8.83 -3.35
C THR A 141 -6.61 -7.55 -3.73
N LEU A 142 -5.35 -7.72 -4.13
CA LEU A 142 -4.56 -6.63 -4.68
C LEU A 142 -5.01 -6.37 -6.12
N THR A 143 -5.67 -5.24 -6.36
CA THR A 143 -6.23 -4.86 -7.66
C THR A 143 -5.16 -4.31 -8.60
N ASP A 144 -5.45 -4.28 -9.91
CA ASP A 144 -4.59 -3.60 -10.90
C ASP A 144 -4.43 -2.11 -10.58
N ASP A 145 -5.46 -1.50 -10.00
CA ASP A 145 -5.44 -0.12 -9.52
C ASP A 145 -4.46 0.05 -8.35
N PHE A 146 -4.42 -0.90 -7.41
CA PHE A 146 -3.42 -0.93 -6.35
C PHE A 146 -1.99 -1.04 -6.92
N GLU A 147 -1.76 -1.96 -7.86
CA GLU A 147 -0.43 -2.14 -8.46
C GLU A 147 0.03 -0.88 -9.20
N ARG A 148 -0.87 -0.18 -9.88
CA ARG A 148 -0.58 1.09 -10.55
C ARG A 148 -0.19 2.19 -9.57
N GLU A 149 -0.96 2.38 -8.50
CA GLU A 149 -0.68 3.36 -7.45
C GLU A 149 0.62 3.04 -6.70
N LEU A 150 0.91 1.75 -6.48
CA LEU A 150 2.15 1.28 -5.90
C LEU A 150 3.36 1.61 -6.78
N ILE A 151 3.26 1.35 -8.09
CA ILE A 151 4.31 1.72 -9.05
C ILE A 151 4.49 3.23 -9.07
N GLU A 152 3.41 4.01 -9.09
CA GLU A 152 3.48 5.47 -9.07
C GLU A 152 4.15 6.00 -7.80
N ALA A 153 3.81 5.48 -6.63
CA ALA A 153 4.40 5.89 -5.36
C ALA A 153 5.89 5.53 -5.23
N THR A 154 6.33 4.45 -5.88
CA THR A 154 7.71 3.96 -5.82
C THR A 154 8.58 4.42 -7.00
N THR A 155 7.97 5.12 -7.96
CA THR A 155 8.65 5.68 -9.13
C THR A 155 8.88 7.17 -8.96
N ARG A 156 10.09 7.65 -9.29
CA ARG A 156 10.35 9.08 -9.36
C ARG A 156 9.97 9.60 -10.73
N PHE A 157 9.33 10.76 -10.77
CA PHE A 157 8.95 11.41 -12.02
C PHE A 157 9.60 12.78 -12.19
N THR A 158 9.78 13.20 -13.43
CA THR A 158 10.11 14.58 -13.79
C THR A 158 8.95 15.53 -13.45
N GLN A 159 9.29 16.80 -13.29
CA GLN A 159 8.33 17.81 -12.81
C GLN A 159 8.00 18.89 -13.82
N ASN A 160 8.91 19.10 -14.79
CA ASN A 160 8.81 20.13 -15.80
C ASN A 160 9.50 19.67 -17.09
N GLU A 161 9.22 20.35 -18.19
CA GLU A 161 9.82 20.07 -19.49
C GLU A 161 11.35 20.21 -19.50
N ILE A 162 11.91 21.04 -18.63
CA ILE A 162 13.37 21.17 -18.50
C ILE A 162 13.96 19.86 -17.95
N GLN A 163 13.34 19.28 -16.92
CA GLN A 163 13.73 17.98 -16.40
C GLN A 163 13.51 16.85 -17.42
N ASN A 164 12.47 16.92 -18.27
CA ASN A 164 12.30 15.97 -19.37
C ASN A 164 13.48 16.01 -20.35
N LYS A 165 13.93 17.21 -20.74
CA LYS A 165 15.09 17.38 -21.62
C LYS A 165 16.39 16.88 -20.97
N ILE A 166 16.58 17.16 -19.68
CA ILE A 166 17.74 16.67 -18.93
C ILE A 166 17.71 15.14 -18.87
N LEU A 167 16.54 14.55 -18.58
CA LEU A 167 16.38 13.10 -18.54
C LEU A 167 16.71 12.46 -19.88
N GLU A 168 16.22 13.01 -20.99
CA GLU A 168 16.50 12.51 -22.35
C GLU A 168 18.00 12.52 -22.69
N ALA A 169 18.71 13.59 -22.30
CA ALA A 169 20.16 13.67 -22.48
C ALA A 169 20.90 12.61 -21.66
N LEU A 170 20.48 12.40 -20.40
CA LEU A 170 21.07 11.38 -19.51
C LEU A 170 20.76 9.96 -19.99
N GLU A 171 19.54 9.69 -20.48
CA GLU A 171 19.15 8.40 -21.06
C GLU A 171 19.96 8.08 -22.31
N THR A 172 20.15 9.05 -23.19
CA THR A 172 21.00 8.90 -24.39
C THR A 172 22.43 8.57 -23.98
N PHE A 173 22.97 9.27 -22.98
CA PHE A 173 24.32 9.01 -22.50
C PHE A 173 24.46 7.63 -21.83
N ALA A 174 23.48 7.22 -21.02
CA ALA A 174 23.43 5.88 -20.44
C ALA A 174 23.42 4.80 -21.53
N LYS A 175 22.64 4.99 -22.60
CA LYS A 175 22.59 4.06 -23.74
C LYS A 175 23.97 3.93 -24.39
N SER A 176 24.65 5.03 -24.67
CA SER A 176 26.01 5.01 -25.23
C SER A 176 27.01 4.30 -24.30
N LEU A 177 26.91 4.50 -22.98
CA LEU A 177 27.74 3.79 -22.01
C LEU A 177 27.51 2.27 -22.05
N ASN A 178 26.25 1.83 -22.15
CA ASN A 178 25.90 0.42 -22.28
C ASN A 178 26.41 -0.19 -23.59
N GLU A 179 26.32 0.54 -24.70
CA GLU A 179 26.85 0.11 -26.00
C GLU A 179 28.37 -0.07 -25.93
N MET A 180 29.10 0.88 -25.32
CA MET A 180 30.55 0.79 -25.14
C MET A 180 30.98 -0.38 -24.25
N ASP A 181 30.22 -0.68 -23.19
CA ASP A 181 30.45 -1.86 -22.32
C ASP A 181 30.21 -3.16 -23.09
N THR A 182 29.14 -3.22 -23.89
CA THR A 182 28.81 -4.38 -24.73
C THR A 182 29.87 -4.63 -25.80
N LEU A 183 30.44 -3.56 -26.38
CA LEU A 183 31.55 -3.63 -27.32
C LEU A 183 32.91 -3.93 -26.66
N GLY A 184 32.98 -4.01 -25.33
CA GLY A 184 34.19 -4.33 -24.59
C GLY A 184 35.21 -3.19 -24.52
N ILE A 185 34.81 -1.95 -24.84
CA ILE A 185 35.70 -0.77 -24.77
C ILE A 185 36.03 -0.44 -23.31
N PHE A 186 35.03 -0.55 -22.44
CA PHE A 186 35.19 -0.47 -20.99
C PHE A 186 34.53 -1.69 -20.35
N ASN A 187 34.93 -2.01 -19.12
CA ASN A 187 34.29 -3.04 -18.31
C ASN A 187 33.66 -2.39 -17.08
N ILE A 188 32.46 -1.84 -17.28
CA ILE A 188 31.66 -1.21 -16.23
C ILE A 188 31.30 -2.25 -15.17
N LYS A 189 31.17 -3.54 -15.55
CA LYS A 189 30.93 -4.64 -14.60
C LYS A 189 32.07 -4.80 -13.58
N LYS A 190 33.33 -4.75 -14.00
CA LYS A 190 34.46 -4.93 -13.08
C LYS A 190 34.77 -3.67 -12.28
N ASN A 191 34.67 -2.50 -12.92
CA ASN A 191 35.26 -1.27 -12.39
C ASN A 191 34.24 -0.18 -12.01
N GLY A 192 32.96 -0.35 -12.37
CA GLY A 192 31.91 0.63 -12.12
C GLY A 192 32.00 1.89 -13.01
N ILE A 193 30.96 2.72 -12.98
CA ILE A 193 30.92 4.00 -13.73
C ILE A 193 31.88 5.04 -13.11
N ASN A 194 32.13 4.95 -11.80
CA ASN A 194 33.01 5.88 -11.09
C ASN A 194 34.46 5.82 -11.59
N MET A 195 34.86 4.73 -12.27
CA MET A 195 36.14 4.65 -12.95
C MET A 195 36.27 5.70 -14.07
N ILE A 196 35.16 6.13 -14.67
CA ILE A 196 35.12 7.18 -15.68
C ILE A 196 35.13 8.56 -15.01
N SER A 197 34.23 8.78 -14.05
CA SER A 197 34.17 10.02 -13.25
C SER A 197 33.29 9.83 -12.01
N THR A 198 33.65 10.50 -10.91
CA THR A 198 32.87 10.54 -9.66
C THR A 198 31.49 11.19 -9.88
N GLU A 199 31.43 12.27 -10.66
CA GLU A 199 30.21 13.00 -11.00
C GLU A 199 29.23 12.13 -11.79
N LEU A 200 29.74 11.34 -12.75
CA LEU A 200 28.92 10.36 -13.47
C LEU A 200 28.37 9.29 -12.54
N GLY A 201 29.14 8.89 -11.53
CA GLY A 201 28.69 8.00 -10.45
C GLY A 201 27.49 8.51 -9.65
N LEU A 202 27.29 9.82 -9.58
CA LEU A 202 26.12 10.42 -8.94
C LEU A 202 24.90 10.45 -9.86
N LEU A 203 25.13 10.54 -11.17
CA LEU A 203 24.09 10.63 -12.20
C LEU A 203 23.53 9.28 -12.62
N PHE A 204 24.31 8.21 -12.49
CA PHE A 204 23.96 6.90 -13.00
C PHE A 204 24.05 5.81 -11.92
N ASN A 205 23.05 4.94 -11.90
CA ASN A 205 23.08 3.70 -11.16
C ASN A 205 23.61 2.57 -12.06
N THR A 206 24.35 1.65 -11.46
CA THR A 206 24.64 0.35 -12.06
C THR A 206 23.67 -0.66 -11.48
N ASN A 207 22.46 -0.75 -12.03
CA ASN A 207 21.53 -1.78 -11.59
C ASN A 207 21.97 -3.10 -12.21
N ARG A 208 22.34 -4.05 -11.34
CA ARG A 208 22.80 -5.38 -11.72
C ARG A 208 21.83 -6.41 -11.14
N LYS A 209 20.83 -6.76 -11.93
CA LYS A 209 20.16 -8.07 -11.79
C LYS A 209 20.85 -9.02 -12.76
N GLU A 210 20.90 -10.31 -12.45
CA GLU A 210 21.70 -11.31 -13.17
C GLU A 210 21.45 -11.31 -14.70
N ASP A 211 20.26 -10.87 -15.13
CA ASP A 211 19.86 -10.81 -16.55
C ASP A 211 19.95 -9.43 -17.22
N ILE A 212 20.15 -8.33 -16.47
CA ILE A 212 20.17 -6.97 -17.02
C ILE A 212 21.37 -6.22 -16.46
N ASN A 213 22.46 -6.17 -17.23
CA ASN A 213 23.60 -5.28 -16.96
C ASN A 213 23.35 -3.95 -17.68
N LEU A 214 22.67 -3.02 -17.02
CA LEU A 214 22.34 -1.73 -17.62
C LEU A 214 22.71 -0.57 -16.69
N VAL A 215 23.49 0.35 -17.21
CA VAL A 215 23.59 1.72 -16.72
C VAL A 215 22.24 2.39 -16.88
N SER A 216 21.68 2.90 -15.78
CA SER A 216 20.41 3.64 -15.77
C SER A 216 20.58 4.97 -15.06
N VAL A 217 19.75 5.96 -15.39
CA VAL A 217 19.74 7.25 -14.68
C VAL A 217 19.43 7.02 -13.20
N ASN A 218 20.22 7.62 -12.32
CA ASN A 218 19.98 7.58 -10.88
C ASN A 218 18.81 8.51 -10.54
N PRO A 219 17.71 8.02 -9.93
CA PRO A 219 16.60 8.89 -9.51
C PRO A 219 17.03 10.01 -8.55
N ARG A 220 18.18 9.86 -7.88
CA ARG A 220 18.78 10.89 -7.02
C ARG A 220 19.44 12.03 -7.79
N ALA A 221 19.79 11.86 -9.07
CA ALA A 221 20.40 12.90 -9.91
C ALA A 221 19.52 14.17 -9.99
N PHE A 222 18.22 14.01 -9.82
CA PHE A 222 17.24 15.09 -9.84
C PHE A 222 16.95 15.69 -8.44
N GLN A 223 17.73 15.35 -7.40
CA GLN A 223 17.54 15.84 -6.03
C GLN A 223 17.99 17.30 -5.79
N ASN A 224 18.80 17.90 -6.68
CA ASN A 224 19.50 19.15 -6.40
C ASN A 224 18.69 20.46 -6.50
N ARG A 225 17.38 20.40 -6.57
CA ARG A 225 16.53 21.49 -6.06
C ARG A 225 15.43 20.86 -5.23
N LEU A 226 15.31 21.31 -3.97
CA LEU A 226 14.28 20.92 -3.02
C LEU A 226 12.90 20.98 -3.69
N LEU A 227 12.39 19.83 -4.08
CA LEU A 227 11.08 19.73 -4.69
C LEU A 227 10.24 18.86 -3.78
N ARG A 228 9.43 19.57 -3.00
CA ARG A 228 8.25 19.11 -2.27
C ARG A 228 8.22 17.59 -2.08
N ARG A 229 8.78 17.15 -0.95
CA ARG A 229 8.07 16.12 -0.18
C ARG A 229 6.62 16.61 -0.12
N PHE A 230 5.64 15.74 -0.27
CA PHE A 230 4.27 16.04 0.04
C PHE A 230 4.19 16.66 1.46
N HIS A 231 4.31 17.99 1.49
CA HIS A 231 3.81 18.90 2.49
C HIS A 231 2.80 19.75 1.74
N GLU A 232 1.77 19.06 1.21
CA GLU A 232 0.41 19.46 1.52
C GLU A 232 0.04 18.76 2.83
N GLY A 233 0.82 19.06 3.87
CA GLY A 233 0.19 19.19 5.16
C GLY A 233 -0.34 20.62 5.18
N PRO A 234 -1.61 20.87 5.58
CA PRO A 234 -1.77 21.92 6.58
C PRO A 234 -0.79 21.57 7.71
N MET A 235 -0.41 22.54 8.54
CA MET A 235 0.19 22.18 9.83
C MET A 235 -0.52 20.95 10.37
N TYR A 236 0.21 19.85 10.57
CA TYR A 236 -0.26 18.82 11.48
C TYR A 236 -0.25 19.51 12.86
N GLU A 237 -1.26 20.33 13.13
CA GLU A 237 -2.07 19.99 14.28
C GLU A 237 -2.50 18.55 14.04
N ILE A 238 -2.19 17.69 14.99
CA ILE A 238 -2.69 16.32 15.03
C ILE A 238 -4.22 16.44 15.09
N SER A 239 -4.86 16.59 13.94
CA SER A 239 -6.30 16.75 13.80
C SER A 239 -6.71 16.18 12.44
N LYS A 240 -7.06 14.90 12.51
CA LYS A 240 -7.70 14.02 11.52
C LYS A 240 -6.77 13.37 10.47
N PRO A 241 -6.48 12.07 10.60
CA PRO A 241 -5.95 11.27 9.51
C PRO A 241 -6.99 11.16 8.39
N GLY A 242 -6.53 11.24 7.13
CA GLY A 242 -7.26 10.60 6.03
C GLY A 242 -7.41 9.13 6.40
N SER A 243 -8.65 8.65 6.44
CA SER A 243 -8.94 7.37 7.05
C SER A 243 -8.47 6.25 6.10
N PHE A 244 -7.88 5.18 6.63
CA PHE A 244 -7.58 3.95 5.84
C PHE A 244 -8.83 3.36 5.17
N TRP A 245 -10.00 3.88 5.53
CA TRP A 245 -11.29 3.25 5.35
C TRP A 245 -12.11 3.82 4.20
N ASP A 246 -11.75 5.00 3.67
CA ASP A 246 -12.51 5.73 2.65
C ASP A 246 -11.80 5.72 1.29
#